data_AF-A0A9W6B7L1-F1
#
_entry.id   AF-A0A9W6B7L1-F1
#
_cell.length_a   1.000
_cell.length_b   1.000
_cell.length_c   1.000
_cell.angle_alpha   90.00
_cell.angle_beta   90.00
_cell.angle_gamma   90.00
#
_symmetry.space_group_name_H-M   'P 1'
#
loop_
_entity.id
_entity.type
_entity.pdbx_description
1 polymer ?
#
loop_
_entity_poly.entity_id
_entity_poly.type
_entity_poly.pdbx_seq_one_letter_code
_entity_poly.pdbx_strand_id
1 'polypeptide(L)' 'MGNKKRYYKALIEDNHQLNEIDLGEKLGLDENETREIIDLLLSEHKIEYVENRTCNYSLMKTSKRKNKSR' A
#
# COMPACT_ATOMS: atom_id res chain seq x y z
N MET A 1 -8.44 -14.53 2.99
CA MET A 1 -7.22 -13.74 3.25
C MET A 1 -7.59 -12.33 3.73
N GLY A 2 -7.55 -12.08 5.05
CA GLY A 2 -7.84 -10.77 5.66
C GLY A 2 -6.66 -9.79 5.60
N ASN A 3 -5.43 -10.31 5.56
CA ASN A 3 -4.17 -9.57 5.65
C ASN A 3 -4.03 -8.55 4.51
N LYS A 4 -4.30 -8.98 3.27
CA LYS A 4 -4.34 -8.11 2.09
C LYS A 4 -5.26 -6.89 2.23
N LYS A 5 -6.48 -7.07 2.77
CA LYS A 5 -7.43 -5.95 2.95
C LYS A 5 -6.95 -5.00 4.03
N ARG A 6 -6.35 -5.52 5.10
CA ARG A 6 -5.74 -4.71 6.17
C ARG A 6 -4.57 -3.89 5.64
N TYR A 7 -3.67 -4.54 4.91
CA TYR A 7 -2.53 -3.90 4.26
C TYR A 7 -2.96 -2.81 3.28
N TYR A 8 -3.91 -3.13 2.39
CA TYR A 8 -4.46 -2.15 1.45
C TYR A 8 -5.10 -0.94 2.16
N LYS A 9 -5.83 -1.16 3.26
CA LYS A 9 -6.43 -0.06 4.03
C LYS A 9 -5.37 0.80 4.71
N ALA A 10 -4.35 0.18 5.29
CA ALA A 10 -3.22 0.90 5.89
C ALA A 10 -2.48 1.74 4.84
N LEU A 11 -2.25 1.19 3.64
CA LEU A 11 -1.62 1.91 2.52
C LEU A 11 -2.40 3.18 2.12
N ILE A 12 -3.74 3.12 2.20
CA ILE A 12 -4.62 4.28 1.94
C ILE A 12 -4.50 5.32 3.05
N GLU A 13 -4.49 4.87 4.30
CA GLU A 13 -4.52 5.73 5.49
C GLU A 13 -3.17 6.40 5.75
N ASP A 14 -2.09 5.68 5.48
CA ASP A 14 -0.70 6.11 5.66
C ASP A 14 -0.22 7.06 4.55
N ASN A 15 -0.87 7.04 3.38
CA ASN A 15 -0.71 8.02 2.31
C ASN A 15 0.75 8.18 1.83
N HIS A 16 1.46 7.06 1.70
CA HIS A 16 2.89 6.98 1.33
C HIS A 16 3.87 7.61 2.35
N GLN A 17 3.52 7.69 3.63
CA GLN A 17 4.48 8.12 4.65
C GLN A 17 5.51 7.02 4.96
N LEU A 18 5.06 5.77 5.01
CA LEU A 18 5.87 4.60 5.30
C LEU A 18 6.15 3.79 4.03
N ASN A 19 7.29 3.10 4.05
CA ASN A 19 7.67 2.12 3.03
C ASN A 19 6.74 0.92 3.10
N GLU A 20 6.64 0.18 2.00
CA GLU A 20 5.81 -1.02 1.95
C GLU A 20 6.16 -2.02 3.08
N ILE A 21 7.44 -2.22 3.36
CA ILE A 21 7.92 -3.15 4.40
C ILE A 21 7.57 -2.64 5.80
N ASP A 22 7.79 -1.35 6.06
CA ASP A 22 7.53 -0.72 7.37
C ASP A 22 6.04 -0.74 7.72
N LEU A 23 5.19 -0.50 6.70
CA LEU A 23 3.74 -0.63 6.83
C LEU A 23 3.32 -2.08 7.12
N GLY A 24 4.00 -3.04 6.50
CA GLY A 24 3.84 -4.47 6.76
C GLY A 24 4.17 -4.84 8.21
N GLU A 25 5.35 -4.45 8.68
CA GLU A 25 5.79 -4.67 10.06
C GLU A 25 4.83 -4.04 11.08
N LYS A 26 4.35 -2.81 10.81
CA LYS A 26 3.37 -2.12 11.66
C LYS A 26 2.02 -2.83 11.75
N LEU A 27 1.68 -3.64 10.75
CA LEU A 27 0.50 -4.50 10.74
C LEU A 27 0.76 -5.88 11.34
N GLY A 28 2.00 -6.18 11.72
CA GLY A 28 2.45 -7.50 12.17
C GLY A 28 2.60 -8.50 11.03
N LEU A 29 2.91 -8.02 9.83
CA LEU A 29 3.24 -8.84 8.66
C LEU A 29 4.75 -8.89 8.49
N ASP A 30 5.25 -10.07 8.13
CA ASP A 30 6.66 -10.27 7.80
C ASP A 30 7.01 -9.63 6.45
N GLU A 31 8.30 -9.37 6.20
CA GLU A 31 8.76 -8.83 4.91
C GLU A 31 8.30 -9.70 3.73
N ASN A 32 8.34 -11.03 3.92
CA ASN A 32 7.94 -11.99 2.91
C ASN A 32 6.43 -11.95 2.63
N GLU A 33 5.60 -11.96 3.68
CA GLU A 33 4.14 -11.82 3.53
C GLU A 33 3.78 -10.47 2.88
N THR A 34 4.50 -9.42 3.26
CA THR A 34 4.31 -8.08 2.74
C THR A 34 4.63 -8.03 1.24
N ARG A 35 5.75 -8.62 0.81
CA ARG A 35 6.07 -8.77 -0.62
C ARG A 35 5.04 -9.60 -1.39
N GLU A 36 4.57 -10.71 -0.84
CA GLU A 36 3.51 -11.50 -1.47
C GLU A 36 2.22 -10.69 -1.64
N ILE A 37 1.83 -9.91 -0.62
CA ILE A 37 0.66 -9.03 -0.70
C ILE A 37 0.85 -7.95 -1.76
N ILE A 38 2.03 -7.35 -1.85
CA ILE A 38 2.36 -6.35 -2.88
C ILE A 38 2.27 -6.99 -4.27
N ASP A 39 2.87 -8.16 -4.47
CA ASP A 39 2.84 -8.88 -5.75
C ASP A 39 1.40 -9.21 -6.17
N LEU A 40 0.58 -9.70 -5.23
CA LEU A 40 -0.86 -9.92 -5.45
C LEU A 40 -1.60 -8.63 -5.80
N LEU A 41 -1.33 -7.53 -5.10
CA LEU A 41 -1.95 -6.23 -5.36
C LEU A 41 -1.50 -5.64 -6.69
N LEU A 42 -0.25 -5.88 -7.10
CA LEU A 42 0.33 -5.47 -8.37
C LEU A 42 -0.31 -6.26 -9.51
N SER A 43 -0.43 -7.58 -9.35
CA SER A 43 -1.11 -8.49 -10.28
C SER A 43 -2.60 -8.19 -10.42
N GLU A 44 -3.25 -7.74 -9.35
CA GLU A 44 -4.63 -7.24 -9.38
C GLU A 44 -4.77 -5.78 -9.85
N HIS A 45 -3.69 -5.13 -10.28
CA HIS A 45 -3.68 -3.72 -10.70
C HIS A 45 -4.31 -2.76 -9.66
N LYS A 46 -4.12 -3.05 -8.36
CA LYS A 46 -4.56 -2.18 -7.26
C LYS A 46 -3.50 -1.18 -6.85
N ILE A 47 -2.24 -1.50 -7.08
CA ILE A 47 -1.08 -0.63 -6.87
C ILE A 47 -0.29 -0.56 -8.18
N GLU A 48 0.42 0.54 -8.38
CA GLU A 48 1.38 0.73 -9.47
C GLU A 48 2.76 1.03 -8.88
N TYR A 49 3.81 0.62 -9.58
CA TYR A 49 5.17 0.99 -9.23
C TYR A 49 5.45 2.42 -9.69
N VAL A 50 5.80 3.30 -8.76
CA VAL A 50 6.15 4.70 -9.01
C VAL A 50 7.52 4.96 -8.41
N GLU A 51 8.54 4.98 -9.27
CA GLU A 51 9.86 5.48 -8.91
C GLU A 51 9.75 6.95 -8.44
N ASN A 52 10.61 7.32 -7.47
CA ASN A 52 10.78 8.70 -6.94
C ASN A 52 9.94 9.08 -5.69
N ARG A 53 9.63 8.12 -4.80
CA ARG A 53 9.05 8.36 -3.47
C ARG A 53 9.66 7.45 -2.40
N THR A 54 9.38 7.76 -1.13
CA THR A 54 9.70 6.92 0.04
C THR A 54 9.16 5.49 -0.15
N CYS A 55 7.94 5.37 -0.66
CA CYS A 55 7.32 4.11 -1.06
C CYS A 55 7.32 4.01 -2.59
N ASN A 56 8.02 3.02 -3.16
CA ASN A 56 8.06 2.83 -4.63
C ASN A 56 6.75 2.25 -5.18
N TYR A 57 5.79 1.92 -4.33
CA TYR A 57 4.47 1.44 -4.72
C TYR A 57 3.41 2.47 -4.34
N SER A 58 2.63 2.90 -5.33
CA SER A 58 1.49 3.79 -5.15
C SER A 58 0.20 3.05 -5.35
N LEU A 59 -0.81 3.36 -4.52
CA LEU A 59 -2.17 2.90 -4.80
C LEU A 59 -2.62 3.48 -6.14
N MET A 60 -3.07 2.58 -7.02
CA MET A 60 -3.63 2.96 -8.31
C MET A 60 -4.92 3.73 -7.99
N LYS A 61 -4.92 5.03 -8.32
CA LYS A 61 -5.99 5.95 -7.90
C LYS A 61 -7.29 5.59 -8.61
N THR A 62 -8.08 4.67 -8.06
CA THR A 62 -9.50 4.61 -8.36
C THR A 62 -10.20 5.77 -7.63
N SER A 63 -10.00 6.97 -8.16
CA SER A 63 -10.86 8.15 -8.05
C SER A 63 -11.75 8.27 -6.80
N LYS A 64 -11.17 8.39 -5.60
CA LYS A 64 -11.81 9.19 -4.54
C LYS A 64 -10.76 10.06 -3.86
N ARG A 65 -10.39 11.14 -4.57
CA ARG A 65 -9.97 12.39 -3.93
C ARG A 65 -11.08 12.81 -2.96
N LYS A 66 -10.98 12.46 -1.67
CA LYS A 66 -11.52 13.34 -0.65
C LYS A 66 -10.48 14.43 -0.43
N ASN A 67 -10.61 15.44 -1.26
CA ASN A 67 -10.03 16.76 -1.06
C ASN A 67 -10.42 17.22 0.34
N LYS A 68 -9.56 17.05 1.34
CA LYS A 68 -9.69 17.80 2.60
C LYS A 68 -8.85 19.05 2.43
N SER A 69 -9.49 20.00 1.75
CA SER A 69 -9.12 21.40 1.74
C SER A 69 -9.36 21.97 3.14
N ARG A 70 -8.48 22.90 3.52
CA ARG A 70 -8.40 23.72 4.74
C ARG A 70 -7.65 23.11 5.92
#